data_AF-C0FNN9-F1
#
_entry.id   AF-C0FNN9-F1
#
_cell.length_a   1.000
_cell.length_b   1.000
_cell.length_c   1.000
_cell.angle_alpha   90.00
_cell.angle_beta   90.00
_cell.angle_gamma   90.00
#
_symmetry.space_group_name_H-M   'P 1'
#
loop_
_entity.id
_entity.type
_entity.pdbx_description
1 polymer ?
#
loop_
_entity_poly.entity_id
_entity_poly.type
_entity_poly.pdbx_seq_one_letter_code
_entity_poly.pdbx_strand_id
1 'polypeptide(L)'
;MREAFAMIHILEHTLSHTIEDSVKLLPFLFFTYLLMELLEHTTGGKVQNKIKNAGKVGPLWGGLLGIMPQCGFSAAAASLYAGRVITVGTLLAVFLSTSDEMLPIFISEAVAPATIFKILGAKVCIAIISGFLAELVYVNVFKKKEKDMDIHVVCEEEHCSCEDGVLKSALKHTFKIFIYILLITFMLTFVIELIGEDQLAVVFQDIPVVGEMIAALVGLIPNCASSVVITELYLSGIIGAGAMMSGLLVNAGVGLLVLFRLNRDWKQNVGIMAALYGFGVFWGVIIELLGIVF
;
A
#
# COMPACT_ATOMS: atom_id res chain seq x y z
N MET A 1 0.21 -33.58 20.08
CA MET A 1 1.39 -32.97 20.75
C MET A 1 2.34 -32.29 19.76
N ARG A 2 2.72 -32.90 18.62
CA ARG A 2 3.54 -32.22 17.59
C ARG A 2 2.86 -31.00 16.95
N GLU A 3 1.54 -31.06 16.70
CA GLU A 3 0.82 -29.94 16.10
C GLU A 3 0.65 -28.74 17.05
N ALA A 4 0.54 -28.98 18.37
CA ALA A 4 0.48 -27.90 19.36
C ALA A 4 1.84 -27.19 19.53
N PHE A 5 2.95 -27.94 19.42
CA PHE A 5 4.29 -27.36 19.48
C PHE A 5 4.65 -26.61 18.18
N ALA A 6 4.24 -27.14 17.02
CA ALA A 6 4.34 -26.42 15.75
C ALA A 6 3.50 -25.15 15.75
N MET A 7 2.27 -25.19 16.27
CA MET A 7 1.39 -24.03 16.38
C MET A 7 1.94 -22.96 17.32
N ILE A 8 2.56 -23.33 18.46
CA ILE A 8 3.21 -22.36 19.36
C ILE A 8 4.45 -21.73 18.69
N HIS A 9 5.24 -22.51 17.95
CA HIS A 9 6.45 -22.03 17.28
C HIS A 9 6.14 -21.15 16.07
N ILE A 10 5.05 -21.44 15.35
CA ILE A 10 4.50 -20.58 14.29
C ILE A 10 3.97 -19.30 14.94
N LEU A 11 3.12 -19.39 15.99
CA LEU A 11 2.57 -18.23 16.68
C LEU A 11 3.65 -17.29 17.23
N GLU A 12 4.74 -17.81 17.80
CA GLU A 12 5.85 -17.00 18.31
C GLU A 12 6.63 -16.32 17.18
N HIS A 13 6.86 -17.01 16.06
CA HIS A 13 7.53 -16.46 14.88
C HIS A 13 6.68 -15.37 14.21
N THR A 14 5.39 -15.64 13.98
CA THR A 14 4.43 -14.71 13.37
C THR A 14 4.20 -13.48 14.24
N LEU A 15 4.10 -13.65 15.55
CA LEU A 15 3.95 -12.55 16.50
C LEU A 15 5.21 -11.68 16.52
N SER A 16 6.41 -12.27 16.54
CA SER A 16 7.67 -11.51 16.53
C SER A 16 7.83 -10.69 15.25
N HIS A 17 7.61 -11.30 14.08
CA HIS A 17 7.68 -10.59 12.79
C HIS A 17 6.64 -9.47 12.69
N THR A 18 5.38 -9.76 13.06
CA THR A 18 4.31 -8.75 13.05
C THR A 18 4.62 -7.59 13.99
N ILE A 19 5.17 -7.85 15.18
CA ILE A 19 5.56 -6.81 16.14
C ILE A 19 6.74 -6.00 15.60
N GLU A 20 7.78 -6.66 15.08
CA GLU A 20 8.98 -5.97 14.59
C GLU A 20 8.64 -5.03 13.42
N ASP A 21 7.84 -5.50 12.47
CA ASP A 21 7.39 -4.70 11.33
C ASP A 21 6.48 -3.57 11.77
N SER A 22 5.54 -3.85 12.68
CA SER A 22 4.67 -2.81 13.24
C SER A 22 5.48 -1.73 13.97
N VAL A 23 6.51 -2.10 14.74
CA VAL A 23 7.36 -1.16 15.49
C VAL A 23 8.15 -0.26 14.54
N LYS A 24 8.64 -0.79 13.42
CA LYS A 24 9.30 0.00 12.36
C LYS A 24 8.36 1.01 11.69
N LEU A 25 7.06 0.74 11.65
CA LEU A 25 6.04 1.65 11.12
C LEU A 25 5.72 2.81 12.06
N LEU A 26 5.82 2.59 13.37
CA LEU A 26 5.44 3.55 14.42
C LEU A 26 6.12 4.93 14.28
N PRO A 27 7.45 5.07 14.11
CA PRO A 27 8.09 6.38 13.97
C PRO A 27 7.66 7.12 12.69
N PHE A 28 7.44 6.39 11.60
CA PHE A 28 6.98 6.96 10.34
C PHE A 28 5.54 7.48 10.47
N LEU A 29 4.68 6.66 11.05
CA LEU A 29 3.29 7.01 11.30
C LEU A 29 3.18 8.22 12.24
N PHE A 30 3.95 8.23 13.33
CA PHE A 30 4.05 9.38 14.23
C PHE A 30 4.48 10.65 13.51
N PHE A 31 5.54 10.57 12.69
CA PHE A 31 6.01 11.72 11.92
C PHE A 31 4.93 12.24 10.95
N THR A 32 4.18 11.34 10.32
CA THR A 32 3.15 11.72 9.34
C THR A 32 1.93 12.36 9.99
N TYR A 33 1.53 11.91 11.17
CA TYR A 33 0.50 12.58 11.96
C TYR A 33 0.98 13.91 12.51
N LEU A 34 2.21 13.97 13.02
CA LEU A 34 2.80 15.23 13.47
C LEU A 34 2.85 16.25 12.32
N LEU A 35 3.23 15.81 11.11
CA LEU A 35 3.21 16.64 9.91
C LEU A 35 1.79 17.11 9.60
N MET A 36 0.79 16.23 9.65
CA MET A 36 -0.60 16.61 9.40
C MET A 36 -1.13 17.61 10.43
N GLU A 37 -0.82 17.43 11.72
CA GLU A 37 -1.28 18.32 12.79
C GLU A 37 -0.55 19.67 12.74
N LEU A 38 0.75 19.67 12.37
CA LEU A 38 1.50 20.89 12.04
C LEU A 38 0.91 21.61 10.83
N LEU A 39 0.54 20.86 9.79
CA LEU A 39 -0.11 21.41 8.61
C LEU A 39 -1.44 22.02 9.01
N GLU A 40 -2.29 21.34 9.78
CA GLU A 40 -3.58 21.88 10.27
C GLU A 40 -3.41 23.24 10.94
N HIS A 41 -2.48 23.35 11.90
CA HIS A 41 -2.22 24.60 12.61
C HIS A 41 -1.56 25.69 11.74
N THR A 42 -0.83 25.32 10.70
CA THR A 42 -0.10 26.25 9.81
C THR A 42 -0.89 26.59 8.53
N THR A 43 -2.04 25.94 8.28
CA THR A 43 -2.83 26.08 7.05
C THR A 43 -3.56 27.42 6.99
N GLY A 44 -2.80 28.49 6.71
CA GLY A 44 -3.33 29.74 6.15
C GLY A 44 -3.52 29.61 4.64
N GLY A 45 -4.42 30.41 4.04
CA GLY A 45 -4.82 30.28 2.63
C GLY A 45 -3.71 30.34 1.57
N LYS A 46 -2.51 30.85 1.88
CA LYS A 46 -1.34 30.82 0.98
C LYS A 46 -0.70 29.44 0.86
N VAL A 47 -0.69 28.64 1.93
CA VAL A 47 -0.12 27.28 1.95
C VAL A 47 -1.05 26.32 1.21
N GLN A 48 -2.36 26.48 1.41
CA GLN A 48 -3.40 25.67 0.74
C GLN A 48 -3.31 25.76 -0.79
N ASN A 49 -3.10 26.96 -1.35
CA ASN A 49 -2.95 27.14 -2.80
C ASN A 49 -1.65 26.54 -3.37
N LYS A 50 -0.55 26.54 -2.59
CA LYS A 50 0.70 25.90 -3.01
C LYS A 50 0.56 24.38 -3.00
N ILE A 51 -0.08 23.81 -1.99
CA ILE A 51 -0.33 22.36 -1.90
C ILE A 51 -1.27 21.91 -3.03
N LYS A 52 -2.36 22.64 -3.31
CA LYS A 52 -3.25 22.34 -4.45
C LYS A 52 -2.54 22.36 -5.80
N ASN A 53 -1.63 23.31 -6.03
CA ASN A 53 -0.84 23.34 -7.26
C ASN A 53 0.20 22.20 -7.32
N ALA A 54 0.78 21.81 -6.18
CA ALA A 54 1.64 20.64 -6.09
C ALA A 54 0.87 19.34 -6.38
N GLY A 55 -0.43 19.27 -6.03
CA GLY A 55 -1.30 18.13 -6.33
C GLY A 55 -1.38 17.78 -7.83
N LYS A 56 -1.21 18.75 -8.74
CA LYS A 56 -1.17 18.49 -10.20
C LYS A 56 0.03 17.66 -10.64
N VAL A 57 1.15 17.76 -9.90
CA VAL A 57 2.34 16.91 -10.11
C VAL A 57 2.44 15.83 -9.03
N GLY A 58 1.36 15.63 -8.27
CA GLY A 58 1.28 14.67 -7.18
C GLY A 58 1.57 13.24 -7.62
N PRO A 59 0.93 12.70 -8.69
CA PRO A 59 1.22 11.34 -9.17
C PRO A 59 2.69 11.10 -9.55
N LEU A 60 3.38 12.12 -10.07
CA LEU A 60 4.80 12.04 -10.41
C LEU A 60 5.66 11.83 -9.14
N TRP A 61 5.45 12.68 -8.13
CA TRP A 61 6.17 12.57 -6.87
C TRP A 61 5.75 11.33 -6.07
N GLY A 62 4.47 10.97 -6.12
CA GLY A 62 3.94 9.77 -5.48
C GLY A 62 4.59 8.48 -6.02
N GLY A 63 4.68 8.34 -7.35
CA GLY A 63 5.36 7.20 -7.97
C GLY A 63 6.86 7.16 -7.66
N LEU A 64 7.56 8.30 -7.62
CA LEU A 64 8.98 8.33 -7.25
C LEU A 64 9.23 7.98 -5.78
N LEU A 65 8.40 8.49 -4.87
CA LEU A 65 8.52 8.22 -3.44
C LEU A 65 8.08 6.81 -3.07
N GLY A 66 7.18 6.19 -3.84
CA GLY A 66 6.72 4.82 -3.63
C GLY A 66 7.79 3.75 -3.85
N ILE A 67 8.94 4.08 -4.46
CA ILE A 67 10.09 3.17 -4.57
C ILE A 67 10.62 2.75 -3.20
N MET A 68 10.47 3.60 -2.18
CA MET A 68 11.05 3.38 -0.87
C MET A 68 10.53 2.07 -0.26
N PRO A 69 11.43 1.14 0.14
CA PRO A 69 11.04 -0.15 0.70
C PRO A 69 10.59 0.01 2.16
N GLN A 70 9.35 0.47 2.35
CA GLN A 70 8.76 0.60 3.67
C GLN A 70 7.22 0.69 3.57
N CYS A 71 6.53 -0.30 4.17
CA CYS A 71 5.07 -0.34 4.30
C CYS A 71 4.51 0.94 5.01
N GLY A 72 5.38 1.80 5.59
CA GLY A 72 5.02 3.09 6.20
C GLY A 72 4.64 4.16 5.19
N PHE A 73 5.28 4.20 4.01
CA PHE A 73 5.00 5.23 2.99
C PHE A 73 3.58 5.12 2.44
N SER A 74 3.10 3.89 2.21
CA SER A 74 1.73 3.65 1.80
C SER A 74 0.73 4.01 2.91
N ALA A 75 1.04 3.73 4.17
CA ALA A 75 0.24 4.18 5.31
C ALA A 75 0.15 5.71 5.39
N ALA A 76 1.26 6.43 5.23
CA ALA A 76 1.24 7.89 5.24
C ALA A 76 0.47 8.48 4.07
N ALA A 77 0.62 7.91 2.87
CA ALA A 77 -0.15 8.35 1.72
C ALA A 77 -1.65 8.16 1.97
N ALA A 78 -2.06 7.03 2.54
CA ALA A 78 -3.45 6.80 2.93
C ALA A 78 -3.95 7.82 3.95
N SER A 79 -3.14 8.14 4.97
CA SER A 79 -3.49 9.16 5.97
C SER A 79 -3.58 10.56 5.34
N LEU A 80 -2.62 10.95 4.50
CA LEU A 80 -2.62 12.25 3.81
C LEU A 80 -3.80 12.39 2.84
N TYR A 81 -4.20 11.28 2.21
CA TYR A 81 -5.40 11.24 1.37
C TYR A 81 -6.68 11.38 2.20
N ALA A 82 -6.77 10.70 3.35
CA ALA A 82 -7.89 10.86 4.27
C ALA A 82 -8.02 12.32 4.76
N GLY A 83 -6.89 12.99 5.01
CA GLY A 83 -6.81 14.43 5.31
C GLY A 83 -7.01 15.36 4.10
N ARG A 84 -7.34 14.83 2.91
CA ARG A 84 -7.53 15.57 1.65
C ARG A 84 -6.33 16.47 1.29
N VAL A 85 -5.13 16.06 1.67
CA VAL A 85 -3.86 16.75 1.35
C VAL A 85 -3.33 16.30 -0.01
N ILE A 86 -3.48 15.01 -0.34
CA ILE A 86 -3.12 14.42 -1.62
C ILE A 86 -4.35 13.89 -2.36
N THR A 87 -4.25 13.80 -3.68
CA THR A 87 -5.36 13.36 -4.55
C THR A 87 -5.42 11.84 -4.71
N VAL A 88 -6.55 11.34 -5.24
CA VAL A 88 -6.72 9.93 -5.60
C VAL A 88 -5.61 9.42 -6.54
N GLY A 89 -5.26 10.19 -7.57
CA GLY A 89 -4.21 9.77 -8.51
C GLY A 89 -2.83 9.71 -7.87
N THR A 90 -2.55 10.61 -6.92
CA THR A 90 -1.30 10.59 -6.14
C THR A 90 -1.24 9.36 -5.24
N LEU A 91 -2.33 9.05 -4.55
CA LEU A 91 -2.44 7.86 -3.70
C LEU A 91 -2.22 6.57 -4.51
N LEU A 92 -2.89 6.44 -5.65
CA LEU A 92 -2.73 5.29 -6.54
C LEU A 92 -1.32 5.16 -7.10
N ALA A 93 -0.65 6.28 -7.42
CA ALA A 93 0.74 6.26 -7.85
C ALA A 93 1.67 5.77 -6.73
N VAL A 94 1.44 6.17 -5.47
CA VAL A 94 2.21 5.64 -4.35
C VAL A 94 1.98 4.13 -4.24
N PHE A 95 0.73 3.68 -4.16
CA PHE A 95 0.38 2.27 -3.98
C PHE A 95 0.92 1.37 -5.09
N LEU A 96 0.77 1.77 -6.36
CA LEU A 96 1.30 0.99 -7.50
C LEU A 96 2.83 0.92 -7.52
N SER A 97 3.51 1.95 -6.99
CA SER A 97 4.97 1.95 -6.95
C SER A 97 5.55 1.30 -5.70
N THR A 98 4.75 1.14 -4.63
CA THR A 98 5.15 0.53 -3.37
C THR A 98 5.79 -0.82 -3.64
N SER A 99 7.07 -0.94 -3.29
CA SER A 99 7.89 -2.12 -3.62
C SER A 99 8.37 -2.91 -2.41
N ASP A 100 7.96 -2.50 -1.20
CA ASP A 100 8.17 -3.12 0.11
C ASP A 100 9.23 -4.27 0.14
N GLU A 101 8.87 -5.48 0.58
CA GLU A 101 9.82 -6.56 0.91
C GLU A 101 10.45 -7.21 -0.34
N MET A 102 9.96 -6.92 -1.55
CA MET A 102 10.51 -7.44 -2.80
C MET A 102 11.98 -7.05 -2.98
N LEU A 103 12.35 -5.80 -2.66
CA LEU A 103 13.71 -5.29 -2.83
C LEU A 103 14.73 -6.04 -1.94
N PRO A 104 14.52 -6.17 -0.62
CA PRO A 104 15.36 -7.00 0.24
C PRO A 104 15.47 -8.47 -0.21
N ILE A 105 14.38 -9.06 -0.72
CA ILE A 105 14.38 -10.45 -1.20
C ILE A 105 15.26 -10.60 -2.43
N PHE A 106 15.11 -9.73 -3.43
CA PHE A 106 15.95 -9.77 -4.64
C PHE A 106 17.44 -9.56 -4.34
N ILE A 107 17.77 -8.76 -3.33
CA ILE A 107 19.15 -8.60 -2.87
C ILE A 107 19.65 -9.88 -2.20
N SER A 108 18.81 -10.52 -1.38
CA SER A 108 19.14 -11.76 -0.66
C SER A 108 19.35 -12.94 -1.62
N GLU A 109 18.52 -13.07 -2.65
CA GLU A 109 18.63 -14.12 -3.68
C GLU A 109 19.68 -13.80 -4.77
N ALA A 110 20.47 -12.73 -4.59
CA ALA A 110 21.53 -12.30 -5.50
C ALA A 110 21.07 -12.10 -6.95
N VAL A 111 19.84 -11.62 -7.15
CA VAL A 111 19.31 -11.28 -8.48
C VAL A 111 20.19 -10.21 -9.13
N ALA A 112 20.40 -10.32 -10.44
CA ALA A 112 21.21 -9.38 -11.19
C ALA A 112 20.72 -7.92 -10.93
N PRO A 113 21.60 -6.98 -10.54
CA PRO A 113 21.19 -5.60 -10.25
C PRO A 113 20.45 -4.94 -11.41
N ALA A 114 20.81 -5.29 -12.65
CA ALA A 114 20.14 -4.82 -13.85
C ALA A 114 18.64 -5.20 -13.90
N THR A 115 18.29 -6.41 -13.46
CA THR A 115 16.92 -6.92 -13.40
C THR A 115 16.12 -6.16 -12.33
N ILE A 116 16.72 -5.94 -11.15
CA ILE A 116 16.10 -5.15 -10.07
C ILE A 116 15.77 -3.74 -10.55
N PHE A 117 16.72 -3.04 -11.18
CA PHE A 117 16.49 -1.69 -11.70
C PHE A 117 15.43 -1.65 -12.81
N LYS A 118 15.35 -2.68 -13.66
CA LYS A 118 14.30 -2.78 -14.70
C LYS A 118 12.91 -2.93 -14.08
N ILE A 119 12.76 -3.83 -13.10
CA ILE A 119 11.48 -4.07 -12.42
C ILE A 119 11.03 -2.81 -11.69
N LEU A 120 11.92 -2.21 -10.90
CA LEU A 120 11.62 -1.01 -10.12
C LEU A 120 11.30 0.18 -11.01
N GLY A 121 12.08 0.37 -12.09
CA GLY A 121 11.82 1.38 -13.10
C GLY A 121 10.47 1.18 -13.80
N ALA A 122 10.13 -0.07 -14.15
CA ALA A 122 8.84 -0.40 -14.74
C ALA A 122 7.68 -0.08 -13.79
N LYS A 123 7.78 -0.44 -12.51
CA LYS A 123 6.75 -0.10 -11.50
C LYS A 123 6.53 1.40 -11.39
N VAL A 124 7.61 2.18 -11.33
CA VAL A 124 7.53 3.65 -11.26
C VAL A 124 6.85 4.23 -12.50
N CYS A 125 7.25 3.79 -13.69
CA CYS A 125 6.62 4.23 -14.93
C CYS A 125 5.13 3.90 -14.95
N ILE A 126 4.77 2.65 -14.62
CA ILE A 126 3.38 2.18 -14.55
C ILE A 126 2.58 2.99 -13.54
N ALA A 127 3.14 3.22 -12.35
CA ALA A 127 2.51 3.94 -11.27
C ALA A 127 2.24 5.41 -11.62
N ILE A 128 3.22 6.10 -12.22
CA ILE A 128 3.06 7.49 -12.65
C ILE A 128 1.99 7.58 -13.74
N ILE A 129 2.07 6.74 -14.77
CA ILE A 129 1.11 6.74 -15.88
C ILE A 129 -0.30 6.46 -15.36
N SER A 130 -0.46 5.42 -14.54
CA SER A 130 -1.75 5.03 -13.98
C SER A 130 -2.30 6.06 -12.99
N GLY A 131 -1.44 6.70 -12.20
CA GLY A 131 -1.82 7.75 -11.26
C GLY A 131 -2.33 9.01 -11.97
N PHE A 132 -1.64 9.45 -13.03
CA PHE A 132 -2.14 10.55 -13.87
C PHE A 132 -3.43 10.19 -14.60
N LEU A 133 -3.53 8.96 -15.10
CA LEU A 133 -4.75 8.48 -15.76
C LEU A 133 -5.93 8.44 -14.79
N ALA A 134 -5.72 7.94 -13.57
CA ALA A 134 -6.71 7.90 -12.51
C ALA A 134 -7.14 9.31 -12.10
N GLU A 135 -6.21 10.25 -11.96
CA GLU A 135 -6.50 11.65 -11.67
C GLU A 135 -7.39 12.28 -12.76
N LEU A 136 -7.02 12.07 -14.03
CA LEU A 136 -7.76 12.59 -15.18
C LEU A 136 -9.18 12.00 -15.21
N VAL A 137 -9.32 10.69 -15.03
CA VAL A 137 -10.64 10.03 -15.00
C VAL A 137 -11.47 10.54 -13.81
N TYR A 138 -10.87 10.65 -12.63
CA TYR A 138 -11.57 11.12 -11.43
C TYR A 138 -12.09 12.56 -11.59
N VAL A 139 -11.28 13.47 -12.12
CA VAL A 139 -11.64 14.88 -12.30
C VAL A 139 -12.58 15.08 -13.49
N ASN A 140 -12.28 14.49 -14.65
CA ASN A 140 -13.00 14.77 -15.90
C ASN A 140 -14.26 13.91 -16.07
N VAL A 141 -14.21 12.62 -15.72
CA VAL A 141 -15.33 11.69 -15.94
C VAL A 141 -16.33 11.77 -14.81
N PHE A 142 -15.86 11.73 -13.56
CA PHE A 142 -16.77 11.78 -12.41
C PHE A 142 -17.19 13.21 -12.04
N LYS A 143 -16.60 14.24 -12.68
CA LYS A 143 -16.78 15.67 -12.36
C LYS A 143 -16.69 15.96 -10.86
N LYS A 144 -15.99 15.11 -10.12
CA LYS A 144 -15.75 15.25 -8.69
C LYS A 144 -14.54 16.14 -8.55
N LYS A 145 -14.77 17.38 -8.10
CA LYS A 145 -13.69 18.16 -7.49
C LYS A 145 -13.52 17.61 -6.08
N GLU A 146 -12.28 17.32 -5.69
CA GLU A 146 -12.00 17.15 -4.27
C GLU A 146 -12.49 18.41 -3.54
N LYS A 147 -13.23 18.20 -2.44
CA LYS A 147 -13.65 19.28 -1.56
C LYS A 147 -12.40 20.03 -1.09
N ASP A 148 -12.56 21.28 -0.70
CA ASP A 148 -11.46 22.04 -0.11
C ASP A 148 -10.80 21.24 1.03
N MET A 149 -9.47 21.36 1.13
CA MET A 149 -8.66 20.69 2.15
C MET A 149 -9.31 20.92 3.53
N ASP A 150 -9.81 19.85 4.13
CA ASP A 150 -10.60 19.90 5.36
C ASP A 150 -10.00 18.91 6.36
N ILE A 151 -8.84 19.30 6.89
CA ILE A 151 -8.08 18.50 7.87
C ILE A 151 -8.91 18.32 9.16
N HIS A 152 -9.87 19.22 9.41
CA HIS A 152 -10.77 19.22 10.57
C HIS A 152 -11.66 17.96 10.64
N VAL A 153 -11.93 17.28 9.51
CA VAL A 153 -12.74 16.05 9.46
C VAL A 153 -11.99 14.84 10.01
N VAL A 154 -10.65 14.81 9.90
CA VAL A 154 -9.83 13.74 10.50
C VAL A 154 -9.76 13.90 12.03
N CYS A 155 -9.83 15.14 12.53
CA CYS A 155 -9.82 15.47 13.97
C CYS A 155 -11.20 15.39 14.65
N GLU A 156 -12.31 15.69 13.96
CA GLU A 156 -13.66 15.72 14.57
C GLU A 156 -14.22 14.33 14.95
N GLU A 157 -13.79 13.25 14.27
CA GLU A 157 -14.33 11.91 14.52
C GLU A 157 -13.68 11.14 15.68
N GLU A 158 -12.51 11.54 16.17
CA GLU A 158 -11.83 10.85 17.27
C GLU A 158 -12.19 11.41 18.67
N HIS A 159 -13.12 12.37 18.77
CA HIS A 159 -13.46 13.06 20.03
C HIS A 159 -12.21 13.63 20.71
N CYS A 160 -11.46 14.47 19.99
CA CYS A 160 -10.32 15.14 20.60
C CYS A 160 -10.77 16.28 21.52
N SER A 161 -10.57 16.09 22.82
CA SER A 161 -10.51 17.19 23.78
C SER A 161 -9.24 17.99 23.48
N CYS A 162 -9.37 19.09 22.75
CA CYS A 162 -8.27 20.01 22.40
C CYS A 162 -7.74 20.81 23.61
N GLU A 163 -7.47 20.16 24.74
CA GLU A 163 -6.77 20.75 25.90
C GLU A 163 -5.38 20.13 26.13
N ASP A 164 -5.07 19.00 25.49
CA ASP A 164 -3.83 18.24 25.69
C ASP A 164 -2.93 18.37 24.44
N GLY A 165 -1.98 19.31 24.45
CA GLY A 165 -1.16 19.76 23.31
C GLY A 165 -0.72 18.74 22.22
N VAL A 166 -0.45 19.28 21.01
CA VAL A 166 -0.12 18.63 19.72
C VAL A 166 0.68 17.31 19.81
N LEU A 167 1.69 17.23 20.68
CA LEU A 167 2.54 16.04 20.82
C LEU A 167 1.82 14.84 21.48
N LYS A 168 0.94 15.11 22.45
CA LYS A 168 0.21 14.08 23.22
C LYS A 168 -0.96 13.52 22.40
N SER A 169 -1.62 14.40 21.63
CA SER A 169 -2.64 14.03 20.64
C SER A 169 -2.06 13.08 19.59
N ALA A 170 -1.04 13.51 18.83
CA ALA A 170 -0.40 12.71 17.78
C ALA A 170 0.09 11.34 18.29
N LEU A 171 0.65 11.27 19.50
CA LEU A 171 1.11 10.01 20.11
C LEU A 171 -0.06 9.04 20.38
N LYS A 172 -1.18 9.53 20.93
CA LYS A 172 -2.37 8.72 21.23
C LYS A 172 -3.01 8.17 19.97
N HIS A 173 -3.12 9.00 18.92
CA HIS A 173 -3.64 8.60 17.62
C HIS A 173 -2.77 7.54 16.95
N THR A 174 -1.46 7.76 16.95
CA THR A 174 -0.48 6.79 16.42
C THR A 174 -0.62 5.44 17.12
N PHE A 175 -0.73 5.43 18.45
CA PHE A 175 -0.82 4.20 19.23
C PHE A 175 -2.13 3.42 18.99
N LYS A 176 -3.27 4.12 18.87
CA LYS A 176 -4.57 3.48 18.60
C LYS A 176 -4.60 2.81 17.22
N ILE A 177 -4.04 3.49 16.21
CA ILE A 177 -3.96 2.96 14.84
C ILE A 177 -2.96 1.82 14.76
N PHE A 178 -1.82 1.94 15.45
CA PHE A 178 -0.85 0.86 15.59
C PHE A 178 -1.50 -0.41 16.17
N ILE A 179 -2.27 -0.31 17.26
CA ILE A 179 -2.99 -1.48 17.83
C ILE A 179 -3.98 -2.06 16.83
N TYR A 180 -4.73 -1.22 16.13
CA TYR A 180 -5.70 -1.69 15.14
C TYR A 180 -5.04 -2.44 13.98
N ILE A 181 -3.97 -1.88 13.40
CA ILE A 181 -3.20 -2.52 12.33
C ILE A 181 -2.61 -3.83 12.83
N LEU A 182 -1.94 -3.82 13.99
CA LEU A 182 -1.32 -5.00 14.57
C LEU A 182 -2.33 -6.14 14.78
N LEU A 183 -3.52 -5.85 15.31
CA LEU A 183 -4.56 -6.86 15.50
C LEU A 183 -5.09 -7.43 14.18
N ILE A 184 -5.35 -6.57 13.19
CA ILE A 184 -5.88 -7.00 11.89
C ILE A 184 -4.82 -7.78 11.11
N THR A 185 -3.59 -7.29 11.06
CA THR A 185 -2.47 -7.99 10.41
C THR A 185 -2.21 -9.33 11.06
N PHE A 186 -2.17 -9.40 12.40
CA PHE A 186 -2.02 -10.66 13.11
C PHE A 186 -3.13 -11.66 12.78
N MET A 187 -4.40 -11.21 12.77
CA MET A 187 -5.52 -12.06 12.37
C MET A 187 -5.39 -12.55 10.93
N LEU A 188 -5.05 -11.65 9.99
CA LEU A 188 -4.87 -11.98 8.58
C LEU A 188 -3.75 -13.00 8.39
N THR A 189 -2.57 -12.77 8.99
CA THR A 189 -1.43 -13.69 8.87
C THR A 189 -1.76 -15.05 9.46
N PHE A 190 -2.42 -15.09 10.62
CA PHE A 190 -2.86 -16.35 11.23
C PHE A 190 -3.83 -17.13 10.33
N VAL A 191 -4.77 -16.45 9.68
CA VAL A 191 -5.70 -17.09 8.74
C VAL A 191 -4.97 -17.62 7.50
N ILE A 192 -3.99 -16.89 6.98
CA ILE A 192 -3.21 -17.30 5.80
C ILE A 192 -2.37 -18.54 6.12
N GLU A 193 -1.71 -18.58 7.28
CA GLU A 193 -0.94 -19.74 7.74
C GLU A 193 -1.81 -20.98 7.95
N LEU A 194 -3.07 -20.82 8.38
CA LEU A 194 -4.02 -21.92 8.49
C LEU A 194 -4.48 -22.48 7.14
N ILE A 195 -4.51 -21.65 6.09
CA ILE A 195 -4.90 -22.08 4.73
C ILE A 195 -3.74 -22.82 4.04
N GLY A 196 -2.50 -22.42 4.32
CA GLY A 196 -1.28 -23.04 3.78
C GLY A 196 -0.94 -22.58 2.37
N GLU A 197 0.36 -22.34 2.13
CA GLU A 197 0.90 -21.81 0.86
C GLU A 197 0.72 -22.78 -0.31
N ASP A 198 0.72 -24.09 -0.03
CA ASP A 198 0.60 -25.16 -1.02
C ASP A 198 -0.74 -25.13 -1.78
N GLN A 199 -1.82 -24.64 -1.15
CA GLN A 199 -3.13 -24.51 -1.79
C GLN A 199 -3.17 -23.31 -2.75
N LEU A 200 -2.41 -22.25 -2.47
CA LEU A 200 -2.34 -21.06 -3.32
C LEU A 200 -1.60 -21.37 -4.63
N ALA A 201 -0.52 -22.13 -4.56
CA ALA A 201 0.26 -22.55 -5.72
C ALA A 201 -0.56 -23.37 -6.74
N VAL A 202 -1.50 -24.20 -6.29
CA VAL A 202 -2.36 -25.04 -7.16
C VAL A 202 -3.40 -24.23 -7.94
N VAL A 203 -3.76 -23.02 -7.47
CA VAL A 203 -4.74 -22.16 -8.14
C VAL A 203 -4.14 -21.44 -9.36
N PHE A 204 -2.81 -21.39 -9.48
CA PHE A 204 -2.09 -20.86 -10.64
C PHE A 204 -1.90 -21.93 -11.74
N GLN A 205 -2.97 -22.28 -12.47
CA GLN A 205 -2.87 -23.15 -13.66
C GLN A 205 -2.95 -22.35 -14.98
N ASP A 206 -1.92 -22.51 -15.81
CA ASP A 206 -1.76 -22.39 -17.29
C ASP A 206 -2.62 -21.44 -18.14
N ILE A 207 -3.31 -20.44 -17.57
CA ILE A 207 -4.04 -19.43 -18.35
C ILE A 207 -3.44 -18.04 -18.08
N PRO A 208 -2.82 -17.38 -19.08
CA PRO A 208 -2.07 -16.11 -18.96
C PRO A 208 -2.93 -14.85 -18.75
N VAL A 209 -4.14 -15.03 -18.24
CA VAL A 209 -5.01 -13.93 -17.76
C VAL A 209 -5.53 -14.26 -16.36
N VAL A 210 -5.73 -15.55 -16.08
CA VAL A 210 -6.21 -16.03 -14.79
C VAL A 210 -5.09 -15.95 -13.75
N GLY A 211 -3.84 -16.26 -14.13
CA GLY A 211 -2.68 -16.12 -13.24
C GLY A 211 -2.49 -14.70 -12.71
N GLU A 212 -2.62 -13.69 -13.57
CA GLU A 212 -2.51 -12.27 -13.25
C GLU A 212 -3.66 -11.82 -12.34
N MET A 213 -4.88 -12.26 -12.62
CA MET A 213 -6.05 -11.96 -11.79
C MET A 213 -5.92 -12.54 -10.38
N ILE A 214 -5.44 -13.78 -10.26
CA ILE A 214 -5.21 -14.43 -8.97
C ILE A 214 -4.06 -13.75 -8.23
N ALA A 215 -2.94 -13.48 -8.90
CA ALA A 215 -1.80 -12.79 -8.30
C ALA A 215 -2.20 -11.42 -7.77
N ALA A 216 -2.99 -10.65 -8.52
CA ALA A 216 -3.54 -9.37 -8.06
C ALA A 216 -4.49 -9.53 -6.86
N LEU A 217 -5.29 -10.60 -6.80
CA LEU A 217 -6.16 -10.86 -5.65
C LEU A 217 -5.34 -11.17 -4.40
N VAL A 218 -4.29 -11.99 -4.53
CA VAL A 218 -3.35 -12.30 -3.45
C VAL A 218 -2.58 -11.04 -3.02
N GLY A 219 -2.13 -10.24 -3.99
CA GLY A 219 -1.44 -8.97 -3.73
C GLY A 219 -2.32 -7.92 -3.04
N LEU A 220 -3.64 -7.95 -3.24
CA LEU A 220 -4.58 -7.05 -2.57
C LEU A 220 -4.74 -7.34 -1.07
N ILE A 221 -4.29 -8.51 -0.60
CA ILE A 221 -4.24 -8.82 0.83
C ILE A 221 -3.31 -7.81 1.50
N PRO A 222 -3.80 -6.95 2.40
CA PRO A 222 -3.05 -5.83 2.92
C PRO A 222 -2.09 -6.27 4.03
N ASN A 223 -1.09 -7.04 3.61
CA ASN A 223 -0.03 -7.59 4.42
C ASN A 223 1.27 -7.53 3.61
N CYS A 224 2.37 -7.26 4.28
CA CYS A 224 3.70 -7.27 3.70
C CYS A 224 4.09 -8.73 3.26
N ALA A 225 3.52 -9.77 3.90
CA ALA A 225 3.74 -11.18 3.54
C ALA A 225 3.28 -11.60 2.13
N SER A 226 2.24 -10.98 1.57
CA SER A 226 1.78 -11.33 0.22
C SER A 226 2.80 -10.94 -0.86
N SER A 227 3.57 -9.87 -0.63
CA SER A 227 4.66 -9.47 -1.55
C SER A 227 5.79 -10.50 -1.54
N VAL A 228 6.11 -11.05 -0.36
CA VAL A 228 7.15 -12.07 -0.15
C VAL A 228 6.81 -13.32 -0.96
N VAL A 229 5.62 -13.89 -0.74
CA VAL A 229 5.16 -15.10 -1.42
C VAL A 229 5.17 -14.94 -2.95
N ILE A 230 4.65 -13.82 -3.47
CA ILE A 230 4.62 -13.55 -4.91
C ILE A 230 6.05 -13.46 -5.47
N THR A 231 6.96 -12.83 -4.73
CA THR A 231 8.36 -12.67 -5.15
C THR A 231 9.08 -14.03 -5.17
N GLU A 232 8.87 -14.88 -4.17
CA GLU A 232 9.46 -16.22 -4.10
C GLU A 232 8.90 -17.16 -5.18
N LEU A 233 7.60 -17.11 -5.47
CA LEU A 233 6.99 -17.87 -6.56
C LEU A 233 7.56 -17.46 -7.93
N TYR A 234 7.93 -16.19 -8.11
CA TYR A 234 8.59 -15.73 -9.33
C TYR A 234 10.03 -16.23 -9.41
N LEU A 235 10.79 -16.13 -8.31
CA LEU A 235 12.19 -16.58 -8.25
C LEU A 235 12.32 -18.10 -8.43
N SER A 236 11.35 -18.86 -7.95
CA SER A 236 11.25 -20.32 -8.18
C SER A 236 10.77 -20.69 -9.59
N GLY A 237 10.43 -19.71 -10.43
CA GLY A 237 9.98 -19.91 -11.81
C GLY A 237 8.56 -20.47 -11.94
N ILE A 238 7.77 -20.44 -10.88
CA ILE A 238 6.39 -20.95 -10.87
C ILE A 238 5.44 -19.96 -11.54
N ILE A 239 5.64 -18.66 -11.31
CA ILE A 239 4.83 -17.59 -11.93
C ILE A 239 5.65 -16.74 -12.91
N GLY A 240 4.99 -16.26 -13.97
CA GLY A 240 5.57 -15.36 -14.96
C GLY A 240 5.75 -13.92 -14.47
N ALA A 241 6.42 -13.11 -15.29
CA ALA A 241 6.66 -11.70 -15.01
C ALA A 241 5.34 -10.88 -14.95
N GLY A 242 4.35 -11.22 -15.79
CA GLY A 242 3.04 -10.57 -15.76
C GLY A 242 2.28 -10.81 -14.46
N ALA A 243 2.21 -12.06 -14.01
CA ALA A 243 1.58 -12.43 -12.74
C ALA A 243 2.29 -11.79 -11.53
N MET A 244 3.63 -11.83 -11.50
CA MET A 244 4.42 -11.17 -10.46
C MET A 244 4.12 -9.66 -10.40
N MET A 245 4.17 -8.97 -11.55
CA MET A 245 3.88 -7.54 -11.60
C MET A 245 2.43 -7.22 -11.23
N SER A 246 1.47 -8.04 -11.67
CA SER A 246 0.06 -7.89 -11.30
C SER A 246 -0.14 -7.93 -9.78
N GLY A 247 0.49 -8.91 -9.11
CA GLY A 247 0.44 -9.02 -7.66
C GLY A 247 1.14 -7.88 -6.92
N LEU A 248 2.36 -7.56 -7.33
CA LEU A 248 3.20 -6.56 -6.66
C LEU A 248 2.77 -5.12 -6.91
N LEU A 249 2.06 -4.82 -8.00
CA LEU A 249 1.47 -3.50 -8.24
C LEU A 249 0.25 -3.26 -7.33
N VAL A 250 -0.54 -4.29 -7.06
CA VAL A 250 -1.77 -4.16 -6.25
C VAL A 250 -1.49 -4.16 -4.75
N ASN A 251 -0.30 -4.61 -4.35
CA ASN A 251 0.10 -4.63 -2.96
C ASN A 251 0.44 -3.22 -2.44
N ALA A 252 -0.51 -2.62 -1.73
CA ALA A 252 -0.36 -1.36 -1.02
C ALA A 252 0.08 -1.53 0.45
N GLY A 253 0.44 -2.75 0.87
CA GLY A 253 0.78 -3.10 2.24
C GLY A 253 -0.30 -2.71 3.24
N VAL A 254 0.12 -2.23 4.42
CA VAL A 254 -0.79 -1.71 5.45
C VAL A 254 -1.52 -0.42 5.03
N GLY A 255 -1.10 0.23 3.94
CA GLY A 255 -1.70 1.46 3.44
C GLY A 255 -3.18 1.30 3.09
N LEU A 256 -3.58 0.16 2.56
CA LEU A 256 -5.00 -0.12 2.27
C LEU A 256 -5.82 -0.24 3.56
N LEU A 257 -5.30 -0.87 4.61
CA LEU A 257 -5.97 -0.94 5.92
C LEU A 257 -6.14 0.45 6.54
N VAL A 258 -5.09 1.28 6.47
CA VAL A 258 -5.12 2.66 6.96
C VAL A 258 -6.15 3.49 6.18
N LEU A 259 -6.23 3.33 4.87
CA LEU A 259 -7.20 4.02 4.03
C LEU A 259 -8.64 3.69 4.46
N PHE A 260 -8.96 2.40 4.63
CA PHE A 260 -10.28 1.97 5.06
C PHE A 260 -10.61 2.40 6.49
N ARG A 261 -9.60 2.55 7.34
CA ARG A 261 -9.77 3.00 8.72
C ARG A 261 -10.03 4.50 8.83
N LEU A 262 -9.38 5.32 8.00
CA LEU A 262 -9.40 6.78 8.12
C LEU A 262 -10.36 7.49 7.16
N ASN A 263 -10.57 6.97 5.95
CA ASN A 263 -11.46 7.63 4.99
C ASN A 263 -12.90 7.12 5.14
N ARG A 264 -13.83 8.00 5.55
CA ARG A 264 -15.26 7.69 5.80
C ARG A 264 -16.01 7.18 4.57
N ASP A 265 -15.65 7.66 3.40
CA ASP A 265 -16.35 7.36 2.15
C ASP A 265 -16.01 5.94 1.67
N TRP A 266 -16.66 4.92 2.24
CA TRP A 266 -16.43 3.52 1.88
C TRP A 266 -16.56 3.25 0.37
N LYS A 267 -17.45 3.98 -0.32
CA LYS A 267 -17.58 3.91 -1.79
C LYS A 267 -16.35 4.42 -2.53
N GLN A 268 -15.66 5.44 -1.99
CA GLN A 268 -14.40 5.91 -2.54
C GLN A 268 -13.28 4.90 -2.27
N ASN A 269 -13.23 4.33 -1.06
CA ASN A 269 -12.22 3.31 -0.72
C ASN A 269 -12.33 2.09 -1.63
N VAL A 270 -13.55 1.57 -1.81
CA VAL A 270 -13.81 0.46 -2.74
C VAL A 270 -13.49 0.86 -4.18
N GLY A 271 -13.78 2.10 -4.58
CA GLY A 271 -13.39 2.62 -5.90
C GLY A 271 -11.87 2.66 -6.12
N ILE A 272 -11.11 3.10 -5.11
CA ILE A 272 -9.63 3.13 -5.14
C ILE A 272 -9.09 1.70 -5.20
N MET A 273 -9.61 0.81 -4.36
CA MET A 273 -9.24 -0.61 -4.32
C MET A 273 -9.51 -1.30 -5.67
N ALA A 274 -10.67 -1.05 -6.28
CA ALA A 274 -11.03 -1.59 -7.59
C ALA A 274 -10.16 -1.00 -8.71
N ALA A 275 -9.83 0.29 -8.66
CA ALA A 275 -8.91 0.91 -9.61
C ALA A 275 -7.50 0.33 -9.49
N LEU A 276 -7.01 0.15 -8.26
CA LEU A 276 -5.71 -0.47 -7.97
C LEU A 276 -5.64 -1.88 -8.57
N TYR A 277 -6.62 -2.73 -8.26
CA TYR A 277 -6.75 -4.07 -8.84
C TYR A 277 -6.82 -4.04 -10.37
N GLY A 278 -7.67 -3.18 -10.93
CA GLY A 278 -7.85 -3.05 -12.37
C GLY A 278 -6.57 -2.62 -13.10
N PHE A 279 -5.82 -1.65 -12.57
CA PHE A 279 -4.54 -1.25 -13.12
C PHE A 279 -3.49 -2.36 -12.99
N GLY A 280 -3.41 -3.03 -11.85
CA GLY A 280 -2.47 -4.14 -11.64
C GLY A 280 -2.67 -5.27 -12.64
N VAL A 281 -3.90 -5.75 -12.79
CA VAL A 281 -4.24 -6.80 -13.77
C VAL A 281 -3.99 -6.33 -15.20
N PHE A 282 -4.41 -5.10 -15.55
CA PHE A 282 -4.20 -4.55 -16.88
C PHE A 282 -2.72 -4.51 -17.27
N TRP A 283 -1.86 -4.00 -16.39
CA TRP A 283 -0.43 -3.93 -16.65
C TRP A 283 0.24 -5.30 -16.60
N GLY A 284 -0.18 -6.19 -15.69
CA GLY A 284 0.30 -7.57 -15.65
C GLY A 284 0.05 -8.32 -16.96
N VAL A 285 -1.18 -8.25 -17.47
CA VAL A 285 -1.56 -8.86 -18.76
C VAL A 285 -0.78 -8.23 -19.92
N ILE A 286 -0.55 -6.92 -19.92
CA ILE A 286 0.27 -6.27 -20.94
C ILE A 286 1.72 -6.78 -20.92
N ILE A 287 2.31 -6.93 -19.73
CA ILE A 287 3.68 -7.42 -19.56
C ILE A 287 3.81 -8.86 -20.07
N GLU A 288 2.83 -9.71 -19.75
CA GLU A 288 2.79 -11.10 -20.21
C GLU A 288 2.62 -11.18 -21.73
N LEU A 289 1.69 -10.42 -22.31
CA LEU A 289 1.45 -10.40 -23.76
C LEU A 289 2.63 -9.85 -24.56
N LEU A 290 3.39 -8.92 -23.99
CA LEU A 290 4.62 -8.40 -24.61
C LEU A 290 5.81 -9.36 -24.44
N GLY A 291 5.67 -10.44 -23.68
CA GLY A 291 6.73 -11.42 -23.41
C GLY A 291 7.94 -10.80 -22.71
N ILE A 292 7.72 -9.78 -21.86
CA ILE A 292 8.80 -9.09 -21.15
C ILE A 292 9.29 -10.02 -20.05
N VAL A 293 10.54 -10.46 -20.17
CA VAL A 293 11.26 -11.21 -19.13
C VAL A 293 12.31 -10.29 -18.52
N PHE A 294 12.37 -10.22 -17.19
CA PHE A 294 13.22 -9.29 -16.45
C PHE A 294 14.60 -9.86 -16.11
#